data_AF-A0A1W9PNJ4-F1
#
_entry.id   AF-A0A1W9PNJ4-F1
#
_cell.length_a   1.000
_cell.length_b   1.000
_cell.length_c   1.000
_cell.angle_alpha   90.00
_cell.angle_beta   90.00
_cell.angle_gamma   90.00
#
_symmetry.space_group_name_H-M   'P 1'
#
loop_
_entity.id
_entity.type
_entity.pdbx_description
1 polymer ?
#
loop_
_entity_poly.entity_id
_entity_poly.type
_entity_poly.pdbx_seq_one_letter_code
_entity_poly.pdbx_strand_id
1 'polypeptide(L)'
;LYSLLKPHEQREITALSKFNSDQAGAYMQTELLSAQLHEHVKDVKEKIRRFRREEPTSPIVKLFVTDEKQRLIATLHFSDLILYEDAKSIEEIIAELNLQNGWT
;
A
#
# COMPACT_ATOMS: atom_id res chain seq x y z
N LEU A 1 0.58 -19.53 21.94
CA LEU A 1 0.27 -18.28 21.22
C LEU A 1 0.47 -18.45 19.72
N TYR A 2 1.67 -18.82 19.25
CA TYR A 2 1.97 -19.03 17.83
C TYR A 2 1.05 -20.05 17.11
N SER A 3 0.76 -21.18 17.77
CA SER A 3 -0.13 -22.22 17.24
C SER A 3 -1.62 -21.82 17.13
N LEU A 4 -2.01 -20.67 17.69
CA LEU A 4 -3.38 -20.16 17.64
C LEU A 4 -3.62 -19.22 16.45
N LEU A 5 -2.56 -18.86 15.72
CA LEU A 5 -2.62 -17.99 14.56
C LEU A 5 -3.04 -18.74 13.30
N LYS A 6 -3.62 -18.02 12.33
CA LYS A 6 -3.95 -18.56 11.02
C LYS A 6 -2.66 -18.96 10.27
N PRO A 7 -2.73 -19.92 9.33
CA PRO A 7 -1.55 -20.39 8.62
C PRO A 7 -0.80 -19.33 7.78
N HIS A 8 -1.41 -18.20 7.41
CA HIS A 8 -0.71 -17.11 6.72
C HIS A 8 0.05 -16.22 7.71
N GLU A 9 -0.58 -15.84 8.82
CA GLU A 9 0.04 -15.09 9.94
C GLU A 9 1.28 -15.82 10.48
N GLN A 10 1.21 -17.15 10.63
CA GLN A 10 2.37 -17.96 11.04
C GLN A 10 3.54 -17.85 10.05
N ARG A 11 3.24 -17.89 8.74
CA ARG A 11 4.25 -17.78 7.68
C ARG A 11 4.89 -16.40 7.66
N GLU A 12 4.08 -15.37 7.86
CA GLU A 12 4.54 -13.99 7.92
C GLU A 12 5.46 -13.76 9.13
N ILE A 13 5.04 -14.14 10.34
CA ILE A 13 5.87 -14.02 11.55
C ILE A 13 7.19 -14.79 11.39
N THR A 14 7.16 -15.97 10.76
CA THR A 14 8.38 -16.75 10.47
C THR A 14 9.29 -16.06 9.46
N ALA A 15 8.73 -15.29 8.51
CA ALA A 15 9.53 -14.51 7.58
C ALA A 15 10.15 -13.28 8.25
N LEU A 16 9.37 -12.55 9.05
CA LEU A 16 9.80 -11.34 9.75
C LEU A 16 10.82 -11.65 10.86
N SER A 17 10.72 -12.80 11.53
CA SER A 17 11.67 -13.20 12.58
C SER A 17 13.10 -13.45 12.11
N LYS A 18 13.33 -13.48 10.79
CA LYS A 18 14.66 -13.59 10.19
C LYS A 18 15.43 -12.26 10.20
N PHE A 19 14.73 -11.14 10.38
CA PHE A 19 15.37 -9.84 10.48
C PHE A 19 15.82 -9.59 11.92
N ASN A 20 17.03 -9.07 12.07
CA ASN A 20 17.52 -8.63 13.38
C ASN A 20 16.68 -7.45 13.85
N SER A 21 16.56 -7.28 15.17
CA SER A 21 15.73 -6.22 15.77
C SER A 21 16.14 -4.80 15.39
N ASP A 22 17.37 -4.59 14.91
CA ASP A 22 17.88 -3.31 14.43
C ASP A 22 17.60 -3.06 12.94
N GLN A 23 16.99 -4.02 12.23
CA GLN A 23 16.66 -3.92 10.82
C GLN A 23 15.21 -3.49 10.61
N ALA A 24 14.97 -2.69 9.56
CA ALA A 24 13.62 -2.25 9.18
C ALA A 24 12.63 -3.42 9.01
N GLY A 25 13.12 -4.58 8.55
CA GLY A 25 12.31 -5.78 8.37
C GLY A 25 11.74 -6.37 9.67
N ALA A 26 12.33 -6.10 10.83
CA ALA A 26 11.79 -6.57 12.11
C ALA A 26 10.56 -5.78 12.58
N TYR A 27 10.29 -4.60 11.99
CA TYR A 27 9.15 -3.73 12.31
C TYR A 27 8.15 -3.60 11.17
N MET A 28 8.41 -4.25 10.04
CA MET A 28 7.60 -4.11 8.82
C MET A 28 6.25 -4.82 8.99
N GLN A 29 5.19 -4.17 8.51
CA GLN A 29 3.89 -4.80 8.26
C GLN A 29 3.82 -5.15 6.77
N THR A 30 3.33 -6.35 6.43
CA THR A 30 3.31 -6.80 5.03
C THR A 30 2.01 -6.40 4.31
N GLU A 31 0.96 -6.09 5.06
CA GLU A 31 -0.35 -5.69 4.56
C GLU A 31 -0.34 -4.24 4.10
N LEU A 32 0.09 -4.03 2.86
CA LEU A 32 0.15 -2.71 2.22
C LEU A 32 -0.94 -2.60 1.15
N LEU A 33 -1.62 -1.45 1.12
CA LEU A 33 -2.51 -1.10 0.02
C LEU A 33 -1.67 -0.68 -1.19
N SER A 34 -1.81 -1.36 -2.33
CA SER A 34 -1.06 -1.06 -3.54
C SER A 34 -1.93 -0.87 -4.79
N ALA A 35 -1.39 -0.11 -5.75
CA ALA A 35 -1.94 0.07 -7.07
C ALA A 35 -0.86 0.06 -8.16
N GLN A 36 -1.28 -0.14 -9.40
CA GLN A 36 -0.50 0.05 -10.62
C GLN A 36 -0.86 1.41 -11.24
N LEU A 37 0.03 1.95 -12.08
CA LEU A 37 -0.13 3.28 -12.69
C LEU A 37 -1.44 3.45 -13.50
N HIS A 38 -1.85 2.38 -14.20
CA HIS A 38 -3.04 2.38 -15.06
C HIS A 38 -4.37 2.25 -14.29
N GLU A 39 -4.32 1.94 -12.99
CA GLU A 39 -5.55 1.83 -12.19
C GLU A 39 -6.13 3.22 -11.93
N HIS A 40 -7.45 3.27 -11.77
CA HIS A 40 -8.18 4.51 -11.49
C HIS A 40 -8.53 4.60 -10.00
N VAL A 41 -8.87 5.81 -9.55
CA VAL A 41 -9.29 6.05 -8.16
C VAL A 41 -10.44 5.14 -7.75
N LYS A 42 -11.40 4.84 -8.65
CA LYS A 42 -12.48 3.88 -8.37
C LYS A 42 -11.97 2.48 -8.01
N ASP A 43 -10.94 2.00 -8.71
CA ASP A 43 -10.36 0.66 -8.53
C ASP A 43 -9.64 0.61 -7.17
N VAL A 44 -8.93 1.69 -6.83
CA VAL A 44 -8.30 1.85 -5.50
C VAL A 44 -9.35 1.91 -4.39
N LYS A 45 -10.48 2.60 -4.58
CA LYS A 45 -11.59 2.62 -3.60
C LYS A 45 -12.15 1.22 -3.37
N GLU A 46 -12.29 0.40 -4.40
CA GLU A 46 -12.70 -1.00 -4.26
C GLU A 46 -11.67 -1.83 -3.48
N LYS A 47 -10.38 -1.63 -3.75
CA LYS A 47 -9.29 -2.26 -2.98
C LYS A 47 -9.31 -1.83 -1.52
N ILE A 48 -9.55 -0.56 -1.22
CA ILE A 48 -9.69 -0.05 0.15
C ILE A 48 -10.85 -0.76 0.88
N ARG A 49 -12.01 -0.90 0.22
CA ARG A 49 -13.16 -1.60 0.79
C ARG A 49 -12.83 -3.06 1.09
N ARG A 50 -12.09 -3.72 0.21
CA ARG A 50 -11.61 -5.10 0.41
C ARG A 50 -10.63 -5.18 1.58
N PHE A 51 -9.60 -4.33 1.55
CA PHE A 51 -8.59 -4.23 2.60
C PHE A 51 -9.22 -4.00 3.98
N ARG A 52 -10.21 -3.11 4.12
CA ARG A 52 -10.88 -2.87 5.41
C ARG A 52 -11.68 -4.09 5.92
N ARG A 53 -12.13 -4.98 5.05
CA ARG A 53 -12.82 -6.22 5.47
C ARG A 53 -11.83 -7.29 5.91
N GLU A 54 -10.70 -7.37 5.22
CA GLU A 54 -9.64 -8.36 5.49
C GLU A 54 -8.81 -7.94 6.71
N GLU A 55 -8.46 -6.65 6.78
CA GLU A 55 -7.59 -6.01 7.78
C GLU A 55 -8.32 -4.86 8.50
N PRO A 56 -9.29 -5.15 9.38
CA PRO A 56 -10.22 -4.17 9.93
C PRO A 56 -9.55 -3.09 10.79
N THR A 57 -8.41 -3.39 11.41
CA THR A 57 -7.69 -2.48 12.32
C THR A 57 -6.49 -1.82 11.68
N SER A 58 -6.06 -2.26 10.49
CA SER A 58 -4.84 -1.76 9.86
C SER A 58 -5.04 -0.33 9.32
N PRO A 59 -4.07 0.57 9.54
CA PRO A 59 -4.17 1.95 9.10
C PRO A 59 -3.97 2.04 7.58
N ILE A 60 -4.71 2.94 6.92
CA ILE A 60 -4.54 3.26 5.50
C ILE A 60 -4.01 4.68 5.42
N VAL A 61 -2.68 4.81 5.37
CA VAL A 61 -2.01 6.13 5.37
C VAL A 61 -1.48 6.47 3.98
N LYS A 62 -0.95 5.46 3.28
CA LYS A 62 -0.35 5.61 1.95
C LYS A 62 -0.86 4.54 1.01
N LEU A 63 -0.98 4.92 -0.26
CA LEU A 63 -1.05 4.00 -1.38
C LEU A 63 0.35 3.79 -1.93
N PHE A 64 0.79 2.53 -2.04
CA PHE A 64 2.05 2.17 -2.66
C PHE A 64 1.83 1.86 -4.14
N VAL A 65 2.47 2.62 -5.02
CA VAL A 65 2.34 2.43 -6.46
C VAL A 65 3.50 1.57 -6.92
N THR A 66 3.19 0.44 -7.56
CA THR A 66 4.18 -0.59 -7.92
C THR A 66 4.13 -0.90 -9.40
N ASP A 67 5.20 -1.50 -9.93
CA ASP A 67 5.21 -2.12 -11.26
C ASP A 67 4.66 -3.56 -11.22
N GLU A 68 4.61 -4.22 -12.37
CA GLU A 68 4.16 -5.61 -12.49
C GLU A 68 5.05 -6.60 -11.72
N LYS A 69 6.30 -6.21 -11.41
CA LYS A 69 7.28 -6.99 -10.65
C LYS A 69 7.25 -6.64 -9.15
N GLN A 70 6.21 -5.93 -8.69
CA GLN A 70 6.03 -5.49 -7.29
C GLN A 70 7.14 -4.57 -6.79
N ARG A 71 7.84 -3.86 -7.68
CA ARG A 71 8.83 -2.85 -7.31
C ARG A 71 8.14 -1.52 -7.08
N LEU A 72 8.52 -0.83 -6.01
CA LEU A 72 7.96 0.48 -5.67
C LEU A 72 8.35 1.52 -6.74
N ILE A 73 7.34 2.19 -7.29
CA ILE A 73 7.47 3.33 -8.21
C ILE A 73 7.28 4.63 -7.44
N ALA A 74 6.21 4.74 -6.66
CA ALA A 74 5.84 5.96 -5.95
C ALA A 74 4.98 5.67 -4.71
N THR A 75 4.78 6.69 -3.88
CA THR A 75 3.80 6.63 -2.78
C THR A 75 2.90 7.85 -2.81
N LEU A 76 1.60 7.64 -2.61
CA LEU A 76 0.62 8.72 -2.47
C LEU A 76 0.07 8.73 -1.05
N HIS A 77 0.00 9.90 -0.42
CA HIS A 77 -0.72 10.03 0.84
C HIS A 77 -2.22 9.93 0.58
N PHE A 78 -2.93 9.27 1.50
CA PHE A 78 -4.37 9.11 1.35
C PHE A 78 -5.10 10.47 1.32
N SER A 79 -4.60 11.47 2.06
CA SER A 79 -5.12 12.84 2.05
C SER A 79 -5.11 13.49 0.67
N ASP A 80 -4.14 13.15 -0.17
CA ASP A 80 -4.04 13.69 -1.53
C ASP A 80 -4.98 12.91 -2.45
N LEU A 81 -4.99 11.57 -2.31
CA LEU A 81 -5.80 10.67 -3.13
C LEU A 81 -7.30 10.98 -3.03
N ILE A 82 -7.82 11.33 -1.84
CA ILE A 82 -9.25 11.59 -1.63
C ILE A 82 -9.77 12.82 -2.38
N LEU A 83 -8.88 13.69 -2.87
CA LEU A 83 -9.24 14.92 -3.59
C LEU A 83 -9.59 14.66 -5.06
N TYR A 84 -9.30 13.47 -5.58
CA TYR A 84 -9.45 13.14 -6.99
C TYR A 84 -10.73 12.36 -7.31
N GLU A 85 -11.23 12.60 -8.52
CA GLU A 85 -12.41 11.94 -9.08
C GLU A 85 -12.15 10.47 -9.46
N ASP A 86 -13.21 9.66 -9.44
CA ASP A 86 -13.16 8.20 -9.66
C ASP A 86 -12.52 7.79 -11.00
N ALA A 87 -12.67 8.64 -12.02
CA ALA A 87 -12.19 8.39 -13.37
C ALA A 87 -10.72 8.75 -13.58
N LYS A 88 -10.04 9.33 -12.59
CA LYS A 88 -8.64 9.70 -12.72
C LYS A 88 -7.73 8.51 -12.47
N SER A 89 -6.71 8.34 -13.30
CA SER A 89 -5.70 7.31 -13.14
C SER A 89 -4.65 7.69 -12.10
N ILE A 90 -3.98 6.69 -11.53
CA ILE A 90 -2.86 6.91 -10.59
C ILE A 90 -1.68 7.60 -11.28
N GLU A 91 -1.43 7.29 -12.56
CA GLU A 91 -0.43 7.97 -13.38
C GLU A 91 -0.67 9.48 -13.48
N GLU A 92 -1.90 9.90 -13.83
CA GLU A 92 -2.27 11.31 -13.93
C GLU A 92 -2.12 12.04 -12.58
N ILE A 93 -2.50 11.39 -11.48
CA ILE A 93 -2.39 11.95 -10.14
C ILE A 93 -0.91 12.21 -9.78
N ILE A 94 -0.03 11.22 -10.01
CA ILE A 94 1.40 11.37 -9.73
C ILE A 94 2.00 12.49 -10.58
N ALA A 95 1.66 12.56 -11.87
CA ALA A 95 2.16 13.60 -12.75
C ALA A 95 1.76 15.00 -12.23
N GLU A 96 0.52 15.19 -11.81
CA GLU A 96 0.05 16.47 -11.25
C GLU A 96 0.72 16.84 -9.93
N LEU A 97 0.89 15.89 -9.01
CA LEU A 97 1.56 16.13 -7.73
C LEU A 97 3.04 16.47 -7.93
N ASN A 98 3.72 15.84 -8.89
CA ASN A 98 5.11 16.17 -9.21
C ASN A 98 5.24 17.60 -9.74
N LEU A 99 4.32 18.03 -10.61
CA LEU A 99 4.25 19.40 -11.11
C LEU A 99 4.02 20.42 -9.98
N GLN A 100 3.13 20.12 -9.03
CA GLN A 100 2.85 20.99 -7.88
C GLN A 100 4.04 21.11 -6.91
N ASN A 101 4.78 20.02 -6.74
CA ASN A 101 5.93 19.98 -5.83
C ASN A 101 7.23 20.49 -6.46
N GLY A 102 7.24 20.79 -7.77
CA GLY A 102 8.42 21.29 -8.49
C GLY A 102 9.48 20.22 -8.81
N TRP A 103 9.11 18.95 -8.87
CA TRP A 103 10.00 17.84 -9.23
C TRP A 103 9.75 17.51 -10.70
N THR A 104 10.69 17.88 -11.58
CA THR A 104 10.73 17.49 -13.01
C THR A 104 11.78 16.42 -13.24
#